data_AF-A0A820QTC5-F1
#
_entry.id   AF-A0A820QTC5-F1
#
_cell.length_a   1.000
_cell.length_b   1.000
_cell.length_c   1.000
_cell.angle_alpha   90.00
_cell.angle_beta   90.00
_cell.angle_gamma   90.00
#
_symmetry.space_group_name_H-M   'P 1'
#
loop_
_entity.id
_entity.type
_entity.pdbx_description
1 polymer ?
#
loop_
_entity_poly.entity_id
_entity_poly.type
_entity_poly.pdbx_seq_one_letter_code
_entity_poly.pdbx_strand_id
1 'polypeptide(L)'
;TPSRQHIIDSFQPDIKSSSFQRPRSDMNIASGIPKFIPLEAIQQEGNPYVRDDTMFIKIMVDFEEIPKTLLPYALSLNPGLPTHIQQAMIKEEAKRRIQLRSNDQLQIPQV
;
A
#
# COMPACT_ATOMS: atom_id res chain seq x y z
N THR A 1 23.71 -19.60 1.09
CA THR A 1 23.29 -19.05 -0.21
C THR A 1 23.34 -17.55 -0.11
N PRO A 2 24.03 -16.82 -1.01
CA PRO A 2 24.05 -15.37 -0.90
C PRO A 2 22.63 -14.86 -1.10
N SER A 3 22.15 -14.06 -0.15
CA SER A 3 20.87 -13.37 -0.19
C SER A 3 20.82 -12.51 -1.46
N ARG A 4 20.19 -13.00 -2.53
CA ARG A 4 19.93 -12.23 -3.75
C ARG A 4 19.05 -11.05 -3.34
N GLN A 5 19.63 -9.85 -3.28
CA GLN A 5 18.89 -8.66 -2.88
C GLN A 5 17.92 -8.26 -3.99
N HIS A 6 16.69 -7.95 -3.62
CA HIS A 6 15.72 -7.35 -4.53
C HIS A 6 16.13 -5.91 -4.84
N ILE A 7 15.92 -5.46 -6.08
CA ILE A 7 16.02 -4.04 -6.42
C ILE A 7 14.77 -3.36 -5.87
N ILE A 8 14.97 -2.32 -5.06
CA ILE A 8 13.91 -1.58 -4.38
C ILE A 8 14.16 -0.10 -4.59
N ASP A 9 13.13 0.60 -5.01
CA ASP A 9 13.13 2.05 -5.09
C ASP A 9 11.71 2.55 -4.76
N SER A 10 11.61 3.80 -4.30
CA SER A 10 10.37 4.38 -3.78
C SER A 10 10.34 5.88 -4.02
N PHE A 11 9.14 6.43 -4.18
CA PHE A 11 8.94 7.87 -4.27
C PHE A 11 7.72 8.28 -3.44
N GLN A 12 7.72 9.53 -3.00
CA GLN A 12 6.54 10.15 -2.39
C GLN A 12 5.68 10.81 -3.49
N PRO A 13 4.36 10.58 -3.52
CA PRO A 13 3.47 11.26 -4.46
C PRO A 13 3.52 12.78 -4.35
N ASP A 14 3.64 13.48 -5.48
CA ASP A 14 3.44 14.94 -5.54
C ASP A 14 1.95 15.26 -5.72
N ILE A 15 1.33 15.81 -4.68
CA ILE A 15 -0.11 16.18 -4.69
C ILE A 15 -0.48 17.20 -5.78
N LYS A 16 0.49 17.93 -6.32
CA LYS A 16 0.27 18.87 -7.43
C LYS A 16 0.25 18.18 -8.79
N SER A 17 0.81 16.97 -8.90
CA SER A 17 0.79 16.18 -10.13
C SER A 17 -0.61 15.64 -10.42
N SER A 18 -1.03 15.72 -11.69
CA SER A 18 -2.29 15.15 -12.15
C SER A 18 -2.34 13.62 -11.98
N SER A 19 -1.19 12.95 -11.90
CA SER A 19 -1.11 11.50 -11.67
C SER A 19 -1.71 11.05 -10.32
N PHE A 20 -1.73 11.94 -9.32
CA PHE A 20 -2.21 11.63 -7.96
C PHE A 20 -3.50 12.35 -7.58
N GLN A 21 -4.15 13.01 -8.54
CA GLN A 21 -5.46 13.63 -8.33
C GLN A 21 -6.59 12.62 -8.49
N ARG A 22 -7.81 13.03 -8.15
CA ARG A 22 -9.02 12.22 -8.36
C ARG A 22 -9.13 11.81 -9.84
N PRO A 23 -9.28 10.52 -10.16
CA PRO A 23 -9.45 10.06 -11.53
C PRO A 23 -10.63 10.72 -12.22
N ARG A 24 -10.42 11.13 -13.47
CA ARG A 24 -11.44 11.68 -14.38
C ARG A 24 -11.76 10.75 -15.56
N SER A 25 -11.08 9.60 -15.61
CA SER A 25 -11.17 8.53 -16.59
C SER A 25 -10.84 7.20 -15.88
N ASP A 26 -10.81 6.10 -16.64
CA ASP A 26 -10.54 4.76 -16.10
C ASP A 26 -9.20 4.65 -15.35
N MET A 27 -8.21 5.44 -15.75
CA MET A 27 -6.87 5.46 -15.14
C MET A 27 -6.32 6.89 -15.07
N ASN A 28 -5.50 7.15 -14.04
CA ASN A 28 -4.62 8.32 -13.98
C ASN A 28 -3.39 8.13 -14.86
N ILE A 29 -2.66 9.21 -15.11
CA ILE A 29 -1.34 9.16 -15.73
C ILE A 29 -0.40 8.34 -14.85
N ALA A 30 0.32 7.39 -15.45
CA ALA A 30 1.27 6.56 -14.73
C ALA A 30 2.43 7.41 -14.17
N SER A 31 2.79 7.14 -12.92
CA SER A 31 3.98 7.69 -12.27
C SER A 31 4.86 6.56 -11.76
N GLY A 32 6.16 6.71 -11.92
CA GLY A 32 7.13 5.68 -11.58
C GLY A 32 8.56 6.19 -11.66
N ILE A 33 9.51 5.26 -11.74
CA ILE A 33 10.94 5.54 -11.69
C ILE A 33 11.54 5.10 -13.04
N PRO A 34 11.77 6.05 -13.99
CA PRO A 34 12.13 5.69 -15.37
C PRO A 34 13.43 4.90 -15.49
N LYS A 35 14.31 4.96 -14.49
CA LYS A 35 15.61 4.26 -14.45
C LYS A 35 15.69 3.29 -13.26
N PHE A 36 14.65 2.48 -13.09
CA PHE A 36 14.54 1.55 -11.95
C PHE A 36 15.66 0.50 -11.89
N ILE A 37 16.04 -0.09 -13.02
CA ILE A 37 17.12 -1.08 -13.12
C ILE A 37 17.84 -0.93 -14.47
N PRO A 38 19.19 -1.00 -14.52
CA PRO A 38 19.92 -1.07 -15.79
C PRO A 38 19.50 -2.29 -16.59
N LEU A 39 19.34 -2.13 -17.90
CA LEU A 39 18.86 -3.20 -18.78
C LEU A 39 19.85 -4.37 -18.82
N GLU A 40 21.15 -4.08 -18.72
CA GLU A 40 22.24 -5.06 -18.71
C GLU A 40 22.12 -6.04 -17.54
N ALA A 41 21.56 -5.59 -16.40
CA ALA A 41 21.36 -6.43 -15.22
C ALA A 41 20.26 -7.50 -15.42
N ILE A 42 19.35 -7.28 -16.38
CA ILE A 42 18.29 -8.22 -16.76
C ILE A 42 18.72 -9.08 -17.95
N GLN A 43 19.45 -8.51 -18.91
CA GLN A 43 19.88 -9.20 -20.12
C GLN A 43 21.02 -10.20 -19.90
N GLN A 44 21.79 -10.04 -18.81
CA GLN A 44 22.87 -10.97 -18.49
C GLN A 44 22.33 -12.39 -18.28
N GLU A 45 23.01 -13.38 -18.88
CA GLU A 45 22.71 -14.79 -18.67
C GLU A 45 22.92 -15.18 -17.20
N GLY A 46 21.99 -15.95 -16.63
CA GLY A 46 22.05 -16.37 -15.22
C GLY A 46 21.67 -15.29 -14.20
N ASN A 47 21.07 -14.17 -14.65
CA ASN A 47 20.69 -13.07 -13.77
C ASN A 47 19.70 -13.47 -12.63
N PRO A 48 19.57 -12.62 -11.59
CA PRO A 48 18.64 -12.83 -10.49
C PRO A 48 17.16 -12.73 -10.77
N TYR A 49 16.80 -11.98 -11.79
CA TYR A 49 15.51 -11.31 -11.86
C TYR A 49 14.55 -12.00 -12.82
N VAL A 50 15.09 -12.75 -13.79
CA VAL A 50 14.32 -13.54 -14.75
C VAL A 50 14.71 -15.01 -14.63
N ARG A 51 13.72 -15.87 -14.40
CA ARG A 51 13.86 -17.33 -14.41
C ARG A 51 12.66 -17.91 -15.12
N ASP A 52 12.87 -18.90 -15.99
CA ASP A 52 11.80 -19.55 -16.75
C ASP A 52 10.87 -18.52 -17.45
N ASP A 53 11.50 -17.54 -18.12
CA ASP A 53 10.82 -16.43 -18.80
C ASP A 53 9.87 -15.61 -17.90
N THR A 54 10.12 -15.60 -16.59
CA THR A 54 9.23 -14.99 -15.60
C THR A 54 10.00 -14.06 -14.67
N MET A 55 9.40 -12.90 -14.37
CA MET A 55 9.88 -11.96 -13.36
C MET A 55 8.80 -11.67 -12.31
N PHE A 56 9.22 -11.31 -11.10
CA PHE A 56 8.32 -10.90 -10.02
C PHE A 56 8.52 -9.43 -9.69
N ILE A 57 7.43 -8.66 -9.71
CA ILE A 57 7.41 -7.25 -9.31
C ILE A 57 6.47 -7.13 -8.11
N LYS A 58 6.94 -6.47 -7.05
CA LYS A 58 6.13 -6.19 -5.85
C LYS A 58 5.98 -4.69 -5.69
N ILE A 59 4.74 -4.22 -5.71
CA ILE A 59 4.39 -2.83 -5.38
C ILE A 59 3.98 -2.76 -3.92
N MET A 60 4.51 -1.75 -3.22
CA MET A 60 4.15 -1.46 -1.83
C MET A 60 3.57 -0.06 -1.77
N VAL A 61 2.33 0.04 -1.30
CA VAL A 61 1.67 1.33 -1.04
C VAL A 61 1.67 1.55 0.45
N ASP A 62 2.24 2.67 0.87
CA ASP A 62 2.13 3.12 2.25
C ASP A 62 0.80 3.83 2.42
N PHE A 63 0.01 3.40 3.41
CA PHE A 63 -1.26 4.02 3.78
C PHE A 63 -1.10 4.93 5.01
N GLU A 64 0.15 5.31 5.31
CA GLU A 64 0.54 6.23 6.36
C GLU A 64 -0.04 5.80 7.73
N GLU A 65 -0.83 6.66 8.35
CA GLU A 65 -1.39 6.49 9.68
C GLU A 65 -2.59 5.53 9.75
N ILE A 66 -3.00 4.92 8.63
CA ILE A 66 -4.13 3.98 8.63
C ILE A 66 -3.62 2.56 8.97
N PRO A 67 -3.97 1.99 10.13
CA PRO A 67 -3.64 0.61 10.45
C PRO A 67 -4.14 -0.35 9.35
N LYS A 68 -3.32 -1.34 8.99
CA LYS A 68 -3.66 -2.33 7.95
C LYS A 68 -5.01 -3.02 8.19
N THR A 69 -5.37 -3.20 9.46
CA THR A 69 -6.65 -3.79 9.88
C THR A 69 -7.87 -2.94 9.53
N LEU A 70 -7.70 -1.63 9.34
CA LEU A 70 -8.73 -0.67 8.98
C LEU A 70 -8.78 -0.39 7.48
N LEU A 71 -7.81 -0.84 6.68
CA LEU A 71 -7.80 -0.61 5.23
C LEU A 71 -9.09 -1.07 4.53
N PRO A 72 -9.67 -2.24 4.82
CA PRO A 72 -10.93 -2.63 4.18
C PRO A 72 -12.06 -1.64 4.46
N TYR A 73 -12.11 -1.08 5.66
CA TYR A 73 -13.10 -0.07 6.03
C TYR A 73 -12.80 1.26 5.32
N ALA A 74 -11.56 1.75 5.41
CA ALA A 74 -11.14 3.01 4.80
C ALA A 74 -11.38 3.03 3.28
N LEU A 75 -11.08 1.92 2.58
CA LEU A 75 -11.29 1.78 1.13
C LEU A 75 -12.76 1.62 0.73
N SER A 76 -13.64 1.28 1.67
CA SER A 76 -15.09 1.18 1.43
C SER A 76 -15.84 2.50 1.62
N LEU A 77 -15.18 3.53 2.15
CA LEU A 77 -15.78 4.85 2.34
C LEU A 77 -16.11 5.49 0.99
N ASN A 78 -17.17 6.28 0.96
CA ASN A 78 -17.53 7.04 -0.23
C ASN A 78 -16.41 8.06 -0.54
N PRO A 79 -15.72 7.95 -1.70
CA PRO A 79 -14.62 8.85 -2.05
C PRO A 79 -15.10 10.27 -2.37
N GLY A 80 -16.41 10.52 -2.46
CA GLY A 80 -17.00 11.85 -2.56
C GLY A 80 -17.07 12.62 -1.24
N LEU A 81 -16.86 11.97 -0.09
CA LEU A 81 -16.86 12.67 1.20
C LEU A 81 -15.63 13.58 1.33
N PRO A 82 -15.75 14.75 1.98
CA PRO A 82 -14.59 15.56 2.31
C PRO A 82 -13.55 14.76 3.10
N THR A 83 -12.26 14.96 2.84
CA THR A 83 -11.16 14.19 3.46
C THR A 83 -11.24 14.15 4.99
N HIS A 84 -11.57 15.28 5.61
CA HIS A 84 -11.68 15.37 7.08
C HIS A 84 -12.82 14.49 7.64
N ILE A 85 -13.91 14.29 6.88
CA ILE A 85 -15.00 13.39 7.26
C ILE A 85 -14.54 11.93 7.17
N GLN A 86 -13.86 11.57 6.07
CA GLN A 86 -13.31 10.22 5.93
C GLN A 86 -12.34 9.89 7.07
N GLN A 87 -11.45 10.84 7.42
CA GLN A 87 -10.52 10.71 8.55
C GLN A 87 -11.24 10.54 9.90
N ALA A 88 -12.30 11.31 10.14
CA ALA A 88 -13.10 11.19 11.36
C ALA A 88 -13.74 9.79 11.47
N MET A 89 -14.32 9.28 10.38
CA MET A 89 -14.93 7.95 10.33
C MET A 89 -13.91 6.84 10.59
N ILE A 90 -12.72 6.91 9.97
CA ILE A 90 -11.63 5.95 10.20
C ILE A 90 -11.20 5.97 11.67
N LYS A 91 -11.05 7.16 12.26
CA LYS A 91 -10.67 7.33 13.67
C LYS A 91 -11.72 6.77 14.62
N GLU A 92 -13.00 6.93 14.32
CA GLU A 92 -14.09 6.38 15.12
C GLU A 92 -14.12 4.84 15.05
N GLU A 93 -13.99 4.27 13.85
CA GLU A 93 -13.93 2.81 13.67
C GLU A 93 -12.70 2.21 14.37
N ALA A 94 -11.55 2.91 14.35
CA ALA A 94 -10.37 2.51 15.11
C ALA A 94 -10.67 2.38 16.60
N LYS A 95 -11.31 3.39 17.19
CA LYS A 95 -11.72 3.39 18.60
C LYS A 95 -12.69 2.25 18.91
N ARG A 96 -13.70 2.06 18.06
CA ARG A 96 -14.70 1.00 18.20
C ARG A 96 -14.05 -0.39 18.27
N ARG A 97 -13.10 -0.69 17.39
CA ARG A 97 -12.42 -1.99 17.37
C ARG A 97 -11.50 -2.22 18.55
N ILE A 98 -10.84 -1.17 19.03
CA ILE A 98 -10.03 -1.23 20.26
C ILE A 98 -10.96 -1.58 21.44
N GLN A 99 -12.10 -0.92 21.55
CA GLN A 99 -13.04 -1.15 22.65
C GLN A 99 -13.64 -2.57 22.64
N LEU A 100 -13.99 -3.10 21.46
CA LEU A 100 -14.46 -4.49 21.33
C LEU A 100 -13.40 -5.50 21.80
N ARG A 101 -12.13 -5.31 21.39
CA ARG A 101 -11.02 -6.16 21.84
C ARG A 101 -10.80 -6.12 23.35
N SER A 102 -10.94 -4.94 23.96
CA SER A 102 -10.85 -4.79 25.41
C SER A 102 -11.99 -5.51 26.12
N ASN A 103 -13.20 -5.48 25.56
CA ASN A 103 -14.36 -6.16 26.14
C ASN A 103 -14.26 -7.70 26.04
N ASP A 104 -13.75 -8.24 24.93
CA ASP A 104 -13.56 -9.69 24.77
C ASP A 104 -12.50 -10.26 25.73
N GLN A 105 -11.46 -9.48 26.05
CA GLN A 105 -10.41 -9.90 27.01
C GLN A 105 -10.90 -9.97 28.46
N LEU A 106 -11.95 -9.23 28.81
CA LEU A 106 -12.56 -9.24 30.15
C LEU A 106 -13.54 -10.40 30.37
N GLN A 107 -13.88 -11.17 29.32
CA GLN A 107 -14.82 -12.29 29.38
C GLN A 107 -14.15 -13.67 29.42
N ILE A 108 -12.83 -13.77 29.44
CA ILE A 108 -12.14 -15.07 29.63
C ILE A 108 -12.30 -15.47 31.10
N PRO A 109 -12.99 -16.58 31.43
CA PRO A 109 -13.04 -17.07 32.79
C PRO A 109 -11.62 -17.47 33.20
N GLN A 110 -11.13 -16.96 34.33
CA GLN A 110 -9.93 -17.51 34.96
C GLN A 110 -10.27 -18.94 35.38
N VAL A 111 -9.67 -19.93 34.72
CA VAL A 111 -9.73 -21.35 35.11
C VAL A 111 -8.60 -21.63 36.09
#